data_AF-A0A1Y4QW97-F1
#
_entry.id   AF-A0A1Y4QW97-F1
#
_cell.length_a   1.000
_cell.length_b   1.000
_cell.length_c   1.000
_cell.angle_alpha   90.00
_cell.angle_beta   90.00
_cell.angle_gamma   90.00
#
_symmetry.space_group_name_H-M   'P 1'
#
loop_
_entity.id
_entity.type
_entity.pdbx_description
1 polymer ?
#
loop_
_entity_poly.entity_id
_entity_poly.type
_entity_poly.pdbx_seq_one_letter_code
_entity_poly.pdbx_strand_id
1 'polypeptide(L)'
;MKKIYHVMNQYNYYMSNIIFNIINIVLVIFLYNFGFFGEQTENIYEILLSFATFSFFIPISIACAIIVLITFITYLKNINENIKKDISIELITYNIIFIPIIIALYFAMYYVWTTFIGSGWFCAFISIFASMFLFNYLYVMHFYKIIDRIFVH
;
A
#
# COMPACT_ATOMS: atom_id res chain seq x y z
N MET A 1 27.97 -0.32 -10.77
CA MET A 1 27.03 -1.46 -10.89
C MET A 1 26.10 -1.23 -12.07
N LYS A 2 25.82 -2.25 -12.91
CA LYS A 2 24.79 -2.13 -13.95
C LYS A 2 23.43 -1.95 -13.25
N LYS A 3 22.70 -0.90 -13.62
CA LYS A 3 21.33 -0.68 -13.13
C LYS A 3 20.43 -1.75 -13.73
N ILE A 4 19.71 -2.49 -12.89
CA ILE A 4 18.77 -3.54 -13.30
C ILE A 4 17.36 -2.96 -13.16
N TYR A 5 16.55 -3.11 -14.20
CA TYR A 5 15.21 -2.55 -14.25
C TYR A 5 14.15 -3.64 -14.44
N HIS A 6 13.00 -3.43 -13.81
CA HIS A 6 11.75 -4.10 -14.19
C HIS A 6 10.85 -3.10 -14.89
N VAL A 7 10.38 -3.49 -16.07
CA VAL A 7 9.42 -2.74 -16.88
C VAL A 7 8.09 -3.46 -16.76
N MET A 8 7.05 -2.75 -16.34
CA MET A 8 5.74 -3.31 -16.05
C MET A 8 4.63 -2.40 -16.59
N ASN A 9 3.47 -2.97 -16.90
CA ASN A 9 2.34 -2.20 -17.35
C ASN A 9 1.82 -1.30 -16.20
N GLN A 10 1.71 0.00 -16.47
CA GLN A 10 1.28 0.99 -15.49
C GLN A 10 -0.11 0.71 -14.92
N TYR A 11 -1.06 0.37 -15.80
CA TYR A 11 -2.44 0.12 -15.40
C TYR A 11 -2.52 -1.11 -14.49
N ASN A 12 -1.89 -2.22 -14.88
CA ASN A 12 -1.88 -3.45 -14.10
C ASN A 12 -1.22 -3.24 -12.73
N TYR A 13 -0.11 -2.50 -12.69
CA TYR A 13 0.60 -2.17 -11.45
C TYR A 13 -0.33 -1.43 -10.48
N TYR A 14 -0.90 -0.30 -10.91
CA TYR A 14 -1.74 0.49 -10.03
C TYR A 14 -3.03 -0.23 -9.65
N MET A 15 -3.68 -0.91 -10.61
CA MET A 15 -4.93 -1.58 -10.35
C MET A 15 -4.78 -2.78 -9.40
N SER A 16 -3.69 -3.55 -9.54
CA SER A 16 -3.42 -4.67 -8.62
C SER A 16 -3.13 -4.18 -7.21
N ASN A 17 -2.38 -3.08 -7.06
CA ASN A 17 -2.13 -2.47 -5.76
C ASN A 17 -3.42 -1.93 -5.13
N ILE A 18 -4.30 -1.28 -5.91
CA ILE A 18 -5.60 -0.79 -5.40
C ILE A 18 -6.48 -1.96 -4.93
N ILE A 19 -6.64 -3.00 -5.77
CA ILE A 19 -7.45 -4.18 -5.43
C ILE A 19 -6.92 -4.84 -4.17
N PHE A 20 -5.59 -5.06 -4.09
CA PHE A 20 -4.98 -5.64 -2.90
C PHE A 20 -5.22 -4.78 -1.66
N ASN A 21 -5.04 -3.46 -1.74
CA ASN A 21 -5.22 -2.58 -0.60
C ASN A 21 -6.65 -2.61 -0.05
N ILE A 22 -7.65 -2.67 -0.93
CA ILE A 22 -9.06 -2.80 -0.53
C ILE A 22 -9.28 -4.13 0.20
N ILE A 23 -8.85 -5.25 -0.40
CA ILE A 23 -9.00 -6.59 0.19
C ILE A 23 -8.27 -6.66 1.54
N ASN A 24 -7.07 -6.11 1.61
CA ASN A 24 -6.23 -6.08 2.80
C ASN A 24 -6.90 -5.34 3.96
N ILE A 25 -7.44 -4.13 3.72
CA ILE A 25 -8.15 -3.37 4.76
C ILE A 25 -9.35 -4.16 5.27
N VAL A 26 -10.17 -4.73 4.37
CA VAL A 26 -11.34 -5.54 4.76
C VAL A 26 -10.92 -6.75 5.58
N LEU A 27 -9.86 -7.45 5.16
CA LEU A 27 -9.37 -8.64 5.84
C LEU A 27 -8.79 -8.31 7.21
N VAL A 28 -8.05 -7.22 7.37
CA VAL A 28 -7.52 -6.81 8.67
C VAL A 28 -8.64 -6.40 9.62
N ILE A 29 -9.64 -5.67 9.15
CA ILE A 29 -10.83 -5.32 9.95
C ILE A 29 -11.51 -6.60 10.44
N PHE A 30 -11.71 -7.57 9.56
CA PHE A 30 -12.27 -8.87 9.92
C PHE A 30 -11.40 -9.56 10.98
N LEU A 31 -10.10 -9.75 10.73
CA LEU A 31 -9.18 -10.38 11.67
C LEU A 31 -9.15 -9.69 13.05
N TYR A 32 -9.18 -8.35 13.07
CA TYR A 32 -9.26 -7.57 14.30
C TYR A 32 -10.54 -7.89 15.08
N ASN A 33 -11.69 -7.90 14.40
CA ASN A 33 -12.98 -8.23 15.00
C ASN A 33 -13.10 -9.70 15.47
N PHE A 34 -12.19 -10.58 15.03
CA PHE A 34 -12.05 -11.95 15.55
C PHE A 34 -11.00 -12.09 16.66
N GLY A 35 -10.36 -10.99 17.09
CA GLY A 35 -9.37 -10.98 18.17
C GLY A 35 -7.99 -11.48 17.75
N PHE A 36 -7.72 -11.59 16.44
CA PHE A 36 -6.44 -12.09 15.93
C PHE A 36 -5.24 -11.25 16.38
N PHE A 37 -5.43 -9.94 16.53
CA PHE A 37 -4.38 -9.00 16.92
C PHE A 37 -4.32 -8.77 18.44
N GLY A 38 -5.11 -9.48 19.24
CA GLY A 38 -5.24 -9.28 20.68
C GLY A 38 -6.57 -8.64 21.07
N GLU A 39 -6.60 -8.06 22.26
CA GLU A 39 -7.82 -7.49 22.85
C GLU A 39 -8.37 -6.32 22.03
N GLN A 40 -9.69 -6.30 21.87
CA GLN A 40 -10.41 -5.28 21.12
C GLN A 40 -10.77 -4.12 22.05
N THR A 41 -9.87 -3.17 22.20
CA THR A 41 -10.09 -2.01 23.08
C THR A 41 -10.67 -0.80 22.34
N GLU A 42 -10.46 -0.72 21.03
CA GLU A 42 -10.84 0.44 20.21
C GLU A 42 -11.59 0.01 18.93
N ASN A 43 -12.41 0.90 18.39
CA ASN A 43 -13.07 0.66 17.12
C ASN A 43 -12.13 0.95 15.94
N ILE A 44 -11.67 -0.09 15.25
CA ILE A 44 -10.72 0.06 14.14
C ILE A 44 -11.28 0.88 12.99
N TYR A 45 -12.61 0.89 12.79
CA TYR A 45 -13.24 1.73 11.78
C TYR A 45 -13.08 3.22 12.09
N GLU A 46 -13.22 3.61 13.36
CA GLU A 46 -13.05 5.00 13.79
C GLU A 46 -11.60 5.45 13.67
N ILE A 47 -10.64 4.57 13.99
CA ILE A 47 -9.22 4.83 13.80
C ILE A 47 -8.88 5.03 12.32
N LEU A 48 -9.38 4.17 11.44
CA LEU A 48 -9.17 4.30 9.99
C LEU A 48 -9.80 5.56 9.42
N LEU A 49 -11.02 5.90 9.88
CA LEU A 49 -11.69 7.14 9.48
C LEU A 49 -10.94 8.37 9.98
N SER A 50 -10.48 8.35 11.23
CA SER A 50 -9.66 9.41 11.83
C SER A 50 -8.34 9.57 11.07
N PHE A 51 -7.66 8.47 10.73
CA PHE A 51 -6.44 8.53 9.93
C PHE A 51 -6.68 9.08 8.53
N ALA A 52 -7.75 8.65 7.85
CA ALA A 52 -8.12 9.18 6.55
C ALA A 52 -8.38 10.69 6.64
N THR A 53 -9.23 11.13 7.56
CA THR A 53 -9.57 12.54 7.75
C THR A 53 -8.36 13.38 8.17
N PHE A 54 -7.58 12.95 9.15
CA PHE A 54 -6.34 13.62 9.59
C PHE A 54 -5.33 13.76 8.44
N SER A 55 -5.18 12.71 7.62
CA SER A 55 -4.30 12.72 6.44
C SER A 55 -4.83 13.57 5.29
N PHE A 56 -6.11 13.93 5.26
CA PHE A 56 -6.68 14.84 4.24
C PHE A 56 -6.66 16.30 4.70
N PHE A 57 -6.81 16.62 5.98
CA PHE A 57 -7.02 17.99 6.48
C PHE A 57 -5.76 18.79 6.88
N ILE A 58 -4.55 18.27 6.69
CA ILE A 58 -3.33 19.09 6.79
C ILE A 58 -3.25 19.98 5.52
N PRO A 59 -2.93 21.29 5.60
CA PRO A 59 -2.89 22.16 4.41
C PRO A 59 -1.99 21.63 3.27
N ILE A 60 -0.90 20.95 3.65
CA ILE A 60 0.02 20.26 2.72
C ILE A 60 -0.64 19.04 2.09
N SER A 61 -1.43 18.26 2.83
CA SER A 61 -2.12 17.10 2.29
C SER A 61 -3.31 17.47 1.40
N ILE A 62 -3.99 18.60 1.63
CA ILE A 62 -4.99 19.15 0.71
C ILE A 62 -4.33 19.56 -0.60
N ALA A 63 -3.20 20.26 -0.53
CA ALA A 63 -2.42 20.63 -1.72
C ALA A 63 -1.93 19.39 -2.49
N CYS A 64 -1.42 18.38 -1.78
CA CYS A 64 -1.04 17.09 -2.38
C CYS A 64 -2.25 16.34 -2.94
N ALA A 65 -3.40 16.32 -2.27
CA ALA A 65 -4.62 15.68 -2.77
C ALA A 65 -5.14 16.39 -4.02
N ILE A 66 -5.12 17.72 -4.07
CA ILE A 66 -5.47 18.51 -5.26
C ILE A 66 -4.47 18.24 -6.39
N ILE A 67 -3.16 18.21 -6.11
CA ILE A 67 -2.14 17.87 -7.10
C ILE A 67 -2.36 16.45 -7.62
N VAL A 68 -2.59 15.47 -6.73
CA VAL A 68 -2.88 14.08 -7.06
C VAL A 68 -4.15 13.99 -7.89
N LEU A 69 -5.22 14.70 -7.53
CA LEU A 69 -6.48 14.75 -8.27
C LEU A 69 -6.30 15.39 -9.65
N ILE A 70 -5.53 16.48 -9.75
CA ILE A 70 -5.18 17.12 -11.03
C ILE A 70 -4.34 16.19 -11.89
N THR A 71 -3.32 15.51 -11.32
CA THR A 71 -2.54 14.50 -12.07
C THR A 71 -3.38 13.29 -12.43
N PHE A 72 -4.36 12.91 -11.61
CA PHE A 72 -5.27 11.80 -11.87
C PHE A 72 -6.28 12.15 -12.97
N ILE A 73 -6.85 13.36 -12.94
CA ILE A 73 -7.71 13.90 -14.01
C ILE A 73 -6.90 14.05 -15.30
N THR A 74 -5.68 14.57 -15.24
CA THR A 74 -4.78 14.67 -16.39
C THR A 74 -4.36 13.27 -16.89
N TYR A 75 -4.20 12.30 -16.00
CA TYR A 75 -3.93 10.91 -16.33
C TYR A 75 -5.14 10.25 -17.02
N LEU A 76 -6.35 10.42 -16.49
CA LEU A 76 -7.60 9.95 -17.11
C LEU A 76 -7.82 10.60 -18.49
N LYS A 77 -7.53 11.90 -18.61
CA LYS A 77 -7.61 12.63 -19.88
C LYS A 77 -6.58 12.12 -20.89
N ASN A 78 -5.39 11.75 -20.43
CA ASN A 78 -4.32 11.13 -21.23
C ASN A 78 -4.51 9.62 -21.48
N ILE A 79 -5.41 8.91 -20.78
CA ILE A 79 -5.80 7.53 -21.10
C ILE A 79 -6.67 7.50 -22.36
N ASN A 80 -7.44 8.57 -22.59
CA ASN A 80 -8.30 8.68 -23.77
C ASN A 80 -7.50 8.86 -25.08
N GLU A 81 -6.22 9.22 -24.96
CA GLU A 81 -5.24 9.23 -26.05
C GLU A 81 -4.24 8.09 -25.84
N ASN A 82 -4.58 6.90 -26.37
CA ASN A 82 -3.72 5.73 -26.58
C ASN A 82 -2.25 5.89 -26.15
N ILE A 83 -1.83 5.29 -25.02
CA ILE A 83 -0.50 4.66 -24.85
C ILE A 83 -0.62 3.66 -23.68
N LYS A 84 -0.33 2.38 -23.93
CA LYS A 84 0.11 1.44 -22.90
C LYS A 84 1.35 2.04 -22.24
N LYS A 85 1.17 2.74 -21.10
CA LYS A 85 2.30 3.33 -20.37
C LYS A 85 2.97 2.22 -19.56
N ASP A 86 4.28 2.13 -19.69
CA ASP A 86 5.09 1.23 -18.90
C ASP A 86 5.81 2.01 -17.78
N ILE A 87 5.89 1.40 -16.59
CA ILE A 87 6.69 1.90 -15.47
C ILE A 87 8.00 1.14 -15.47
N SER A 88 9.12 1.86 -15.36
CA SER A 88 10.44 1.25 -15.12
C SER A 88 10.87 1.49 -13.67
N ILE A 89 11.13 0.39 -12.95
CA ILE A 89 11.59 0.43 -11.56
C ILE A 89 13.03 -0.09 -11.49
N GLU A 90 13.92 0.71 -10.93
CA GLU A 90 15.32 0.35 -10.72
C GLU A 90 15.47 -0.47 -9.44
N LEU A 91 15.88 -1.73 -9.58
CA LEU A 91 15.74 -2.73 -8.53
C LEU A 91 16.66 -2.50 -7.34
N ILE A 92 17.85 -1.91 -7.52
CA ILE A 92 18.78 -1.71 -6.40
C ILE A 92 18.20 -0.65 -5.47
N THR A 93 17.84 0.51 -6.01
CA THR A 93 17.18 1.58 -5.23
C THR A 93 15.87 1.10 -4.60
N TYR A 94 15.07 0.34 -5.36
CA TYR A 94 13.81 -0.19 -4.85
C TYR A 94 14.00 -1.13 -3.64
N ASN A 95 14.93 -2.09 -3.73
CA ASN A 95 15.25 -2.99 -2.61
C ASN A 95 15.80 -2.25 -1.38
N ILE A 96 16.70 -1.26 -1.59
CA ILE A 96 17.29 -0.48 -0.50
C ILE A 96 16.23 0.30 0.29
N ILE A 97 15.15 0.73 -0.37
CA ILE A 97 14.08 1.49 0.28
C ILE A 97 13.04 0.57 0.91
N PHE A 98 12.51 -0.40 0.15
CA PHE A 98 11.35 -1.17 0.60
C PHE A 98 11.69 -2.22 1.65
N ILE A 99 12.85 -2.89 1.58
CA ILE A 99 13.23 -3.93 2.54
C ILE A 99 13.32 -3.35 3.97
N PRO A 100 14.05 -2.24 4.22
CA PRO A 100 14.09 -1.64 5.55
C PRO A 100 12.73 -1.19 6.07
N ILE A 101 11.87 -0.62 5.21
CA ILE A 101 10.52 -0.20 5.59
C ILE A 101 9.69 -1.39 6.07
N ILE A 102 9.68 -2.48 5.29
CA ILE A 102 8.95 -3.71 5.64
C ILE A 102 9.44 -4.26 6.98
N ILE A 103 10.76 -4.37 7.17
CA ILE A 103 11.35 -4.86 8.43
C ILE A 103 10.96 -3.96 9.59
N ALA A 104 11.06 -2.64 9.44
CA ALA A 104 10.71 -1.69 10.48
C ALA A 104 9.22 -1.78 10.89
N LEU A 105 8.31 -1.95 9.93
CA LEU A 105 6.88 -2.10 10.21
C LEU A 105 6.57 -3.40 10.97
N TYR A 106 7.16 -4.53 10.55
CA TYR A 106 6.97 -5.79 11.27
C TYR A 106 7.60 -5.77 12.66
N PHE A 107 8.77 -5.14 12.82
CA PHE A 107 9.40 -4.98 14.14
C PHE A 107 8.57 -4.06 15.04
N ALA A 108 8.03 -2.96 14.51
CA ALA A 108 7.13 -2.08 15.25
C ALA A 108 5.86 -2.82 15.69
N MET A 109 5.26 -3.61 14.80
CA MET A 109 4.10 -4.45 15.14
C MET A 109 4.41 -5.44 16.26
N TYR A 110 5.55 -6.14 16.18
CA TYR A 110 5.98 -7.08 17.22
C TYR A 110 6.24 -6.39 18.56
N TYR A 111 6.93 -5.24 18.54
CA TYR A 111 7.19 -4.45 19.74
C TYR A 111 5.89 -4.00 20.40
N VAL A 112 4.93 -3.51 19.60
CA VAL A 112 3.63 -3.05 20.10
C VAL A 112 2.86 -4.20 20.74
N TRP A 113 2.75 -5.33 20.04
CA TRP A 113 2.07 -6.53 20.53
C TRP A 113 2.62 -6.97 21.89
N THR A 114 3.94 -7.02 22.03
CA THR A 114 4.60 -7.58 23.22
C THR A 114 4.68 -6.61 24.40
N THR A 115 4.65 -5.31 24.14
CA THR A 115 4.90 -4.29 25.18
C THR A 115 3.63 -3.65 25.71
N PHE A 116 2.61 -3.46 24.87
CA PHE A 116 1.40 -2.71 25.23
C PHE A 116 0.17 -3.62 25.25
N ILE A 117 -0.37 -3.87 26.44
CA ILE A 117 -1.66 -4.57 26.60
C ILE A 117 -2.77 -3.71 26.00
N GLY A 118 -3.74 -4.33 25.34
CA GLY A 118 -4.83 -3.63 24.65
C GLY A 118 -4.42 -2.93 23.35
N SER A 119 -3.23 -3.19 22.83
CA SER A 119 -2.74 -2.55 21.59
C SER A 119 -3.16 -3.25 20.30
N GLY A 120 -4.17 -4.13 20.36
CA GLY A 120 -4.59 -4.93 19.22
C GLY A 120 -5.03 -4.08 18.03
N TRP A 121 -5.66 -2.93 18.29
CA TRP A 121 -6.05 -1.98 17.24
C TRP A 121 -4.84 -1.38 16.54
N PHE A 122 -3.76 -1.11 17.27
CA PHE A 122 -2.54 -0.51 16.73
C PHE A 122 -1.73 -1.54 15.96
N CYS A 123 -1.69 -2.79 16.44
CA CYS A 123 -1.14 -3.92 15.69
C CYS A 123 -1.89 -4.12 14.37
N ALA A 124 -3.22 -4.11 14.39
CA ALA A 124 -4.04 -4.21 13.19
C ALA A 124 -3.78 -3.02 12.24
N PHE A 125 -3.70 -1.80 12.75
CA PHE A 125 -3.36 -0.62 11.94
C PHE A 125 -2.00 -0.74 11.26
N ILE A 126 -0.93 -1.09 12.00
CA ILE A 126 0.41 -1.31 11.43
C ILE A 126 0.38 -2.44 10.41
N SER A 127 -0.38 -3.50 10.65
CA SER A 127 -0.47 -4.66 9.76
C SER A 127 -1.00 -4.28 8.37
N ILE A 128 -1.92 -3.31 8.28
CA ILE A 128 -2.43 -2.79 7.00
C ILE A 128 -1.28 -2.23 6.17
N PHE A 129 -0.44 -1.37 6.76
CA PHE A 129 0.69 -0.79 6.03
C PHE A 129 1.75 -1.84 5.73
N ALA A 130 2.08 -2.70 6.69
CA ALA A 130 3.09 -3.75 6.50
C ALA A 130 2.76 -4.65 5.30
N SER A 131 1.50 -5.10 5.19
CA SER A 131 1.04 -5.93 4.08
C SER A 131 0.94 -5.15 2.76
N MET A 132 0.58 -3.87 2.77
CA MET A 132 0.62 -3.02 1.57
C MET A 132 2.03 -2.91 1.00
N PHE A 133 3.03 -2.60 1.85
CA PHE A 133 4.42 -2.51 1.42
C PHE A 133 4.98 -3.86 0.98
N LEU A 134 4.65 -4.94 1.70
CA LEU A 134 5.04 -6.28 1.33
C LEU A 134 4.46 -6.71 -0.01
N PHE A 135 3.16 -6.48 -0.25
CA PHE A 135 2.54 -6.82 -1.53
C PHE A 135 3.14 -6.01 -2.68
N ASN A 136 3.33 -4.70 -2.50
CA ASN A 136 3.97 -3.87 -3.51
C ASN A 136 5.36 -4.42 -3.86
N TYR A 137 6.15 -4.76 -2.85
CA TYR A 137 7.47 -5.38 -3.01
C TYR A 137 7.42 -6.70 -3.78
N LEU A 138 6.55 -7.62 -3.37
CA LEU A 138 6.38 -8.92 -4.05
C LEU A 138 5.85 -8.76 -5.47
N TYR A 139 4.98 -7.77 -5.71
CA TYR A 139 4.48 -7.45 -7.04
C TYR A 139 5.63 -7.06 -7.96
N VAL A 140 6.42 -6.08 -7.55
CA VAL A 140 7.55 -5.56 -8.34
C VAL A 140 8.60 -6.64 -8.57
N MET A 141 8.92 -7.43 -7.55
CA MET A 141 9.99 -8.43 -7.66
C MET A 141 9.56 -9.71 -8.40
N HIS A 142 8.28 -10.10 -8.33
CA HIS A 142 7.85 -11.42 -8.81
C HIS A 142 6.54 -11.39 -9.61
N PHE A 143 5.47 -10.77 -9.10
CA PHE A 143 4.14 -11.00 -9.68
C PHE A 143 3.84 -10.19 -10.94
N TYR A 144 4.53 -9.08 -11.19
CA TYR A 144 4.27 -8.24 -12.37
C TYR A 144 4.34 -9.06 -13.68
N LYS A 145 5.30 -10.00 -13.78
CA LYS A 145 5.44 -10.86 -14.97
C LYS A 145 4.23 -11.77 -15.21
N ILE A 146 3.55 -12.17 -14.15
CA ILE A 146 2.37 -13.05 -14.22
C ILE A 146 1.14 -12.21 -14.56
N ILE A 147 0.97 -11.11 -13.84
CA ILE A 147 -0.19 -10.23 -13.98
C ILE A 147 -0.17 -9.53 -15.34
N ASP A 148 0.98 -9.04 -15.78
CA ASP A 148 1.11 -8.43 -17.09
C ASP A 148 0.80 -9.41 -18.22
N ARG A 149 1.03 -10.72 -18.04
CA ARG A 149 0.64 -11.76 -19.02
C ARG A 149 -0.86 -12.02 -19.06
N ILE A 150 -1.56 -11.90 -17.94
CA ILE A 150 -3.01 -12.16 -17.84
C ILE A 150 -3.80 -11.03 -18.52
N PHE A 151 -3.33 -9.79 -18.37
CA PHE A 151 -4.02 -8.59 -18.88
C PHE A 151 -3.46 -8.08 -20.24
N VAL A 152 -2.77 -8.92 -21.03
CA VAL A 152 -2.27 -8.53 -22.38
C VAL A 152 -3.40 -8.40 -23.42
N HIS A 153 -4.61 -8.88 -23.12
CA HIS A 153 -5.74 -8.88 -24.05
C HIS A 153 -6.63 -7.65 -23.93
#